data_AF-A0A0A1USC9-F1
#
_entry.id   AF-A0A0A1USC9-F1
#
_cell.length_a   1.000
_cell.length_b   1.000
_cell.length_c   1.000
_cell.angle_alpha   90.00
_cell.angle_beta   90.00
_cell.angle_gamma   90.00
#
_symmetry.space_group_name_H-M   'P 1'
#
loop_
_entity.id
_entity.type
_entity.pdbx_description
1 polymer ?
#
loop_
_entity_poly.entity_id
_entity_poly.type
_entity_poly.pdbx_seq_one_letter_code
_entity_poly.pdbx_strand_id
1 'polypeptide(L)'
;MSTDHAVWFIAAGFSIYAMTKACASSLAESLRDELAPFQIRATTVEPGYFRTSFLNAGVMVNAGKRIEPGDVVKGCKVLVDVLTGTGLAHGKDLPVRVVLGPDCERVIRDKCSQSLGILDEWKDAIRSTHHDPS
;
A
#
# COMPACT_ATOMS: atom_id res chain seq x y z
N MET A 1 -13.33 -12.92 3.36
CA MET A 1 -12.67 -11.66 3.73
C MET A 1 -11.42 -11.65 2.88
N SER A 2 -11.38 -10.86 1.80
CA SER A 2 -10.25 -10.93 0.85
C SER A 2 -9.06 -10.12 1.36
N THR A 3 -7.86 -10.56 1.00
CA THR A 3 -6.55 -10.18 1.53
C THR A 3 -6.02 -8.84 1.04
N ASP A 4 -6.78 -8.09 0.25
CA ASP A 4 -6.15 -7.36 -0.86
C ASP A 4 -5.84 -5.88 -0.53
N HIS A 5 -5.66 -5.61 0.77
CA HIS A 5 -5.19 -4.34 1.36
C HIS A 5 -4.03 -4.55 2.33
N ALA A 6 -3.37 -5.71 2.22
CA ALA A 6 -2.54 -6.29 3.27
C ALA A 6 -1.34 -5.46 3.73
N VAL A 7 -0.88 -4.47 2.97
CA VAL A 7 0.19 -3.58 3.45
C VAL A 7 -0.27 -2.75 4.65
N TRP A 8 -1.54 -2.32 4.65
CA TRP A 8 -2.07 -1.35 5.64
C TRP A 8 -3.10 -1.96 6.59
N PHE A 9 -3.50 -3.20 6.36
CA PHE A 9 -4.48 -3.91 7.18
C PHE A 9 -3.92 -5.25 7.67
N ILE A 10 -3.88 -5.41 8.98
CA ILE A 10 -3.47 -6.65 9.65
C ILE A 10 -4.71 -7.22 10.36
N ALA A 11 -5.11 -8.44 9.99
CA ALA A 11 -6.20 -9.16 10.64
C ALA A 11 -5.85 -10.64 10.85
N ALA A 12 -6.60 -11.28 11.75
CA ALA A 12 -6.50 -12.72 12.00
C ALA A 12 -6.67 -13.50 10.70
N GLY A 13 -5.78 -14.47 10.46
CA GLY A 13 -5.73 -15.26 9.24
C GLY A 13 -4.92 -14.66 8.09
N PHE A 14 -4.48 -13.40 8.19
CA PHE A 14 -3.78 -12.69 7.10
C PHE A 14 -2.51 -11.95 7.54
N SER A 15 -2.14 -12.04 8.82
CA SER A 15 -1.01 -11.31 9.40
C SER A 15 0.32 -11.61 8.73
N ILE A 16 0.63 -12.88 8.40
CA ILE A 16 1.89 -13.24 7.72
C ILE A 16 1.95 -12.62 6.32
N TYR A 17 0.86 -12.74 5.56
CA TYR A 17 0.77 -12.12 4.23
C TYR A 17 0.94 -10.60 4.34
N ALA A 18 0.21 -9.95 5.25
CA ALA A 18 0.31 -8.52 5.53
C ALA A 18 1.73 -8.08 5.91
N MET A 19 2.37 -8.75 6.86
CA MET A 19 3.74 -8.43 7.29
C MET A 19 4.74 -8.55 6.15
N THR A 20 4.68 -9.62 5.34
CA THR A 20 5.63 -9.77 4.22
C THR A 20 5.45 -8.70 3.16
N LYS A 21 4.20 -8.28 2.86
CA LYS A 21 3.93 -7.20 1.90
C LYS A 21 4.28 -5.82 2.46
N ALA A 22 4.04 -5.57 3.74
CA ALA A 22 4.50 -4.36 4.41
C ALA A 22 6.04 -4.27 4.40
N CYS A 23 6.73 -5.37 4.71
CA CYS A 23 8.19 -5.44 4.65
C CYS A 23 8.74 -5.12 3.26
N ALA A 24 8.15 -5.68 2.19
CA ALA A 24 8.54 -5.34 0.81
C ALA A 24 8.35 -3.84 0.49
N SER A 25 7.28 -3.23 1.01
CA SER A 25 7.00 -1.81 0.82
C SER A 25 8.02 -0.93 1.55
N SER A 26 8.34 -1.26 2.80
CA SER A 26 9.38 -0.58 3.58
C SER A 26 10.78 -0.78 3.01
N LEU A 27 11.08 -1.95 2.44
CA LEU A 27 12.34 -2.19 1.76
C LEU A 27 12.50 -1.27 0.54
N ALA A 28 11.43 -1.08 -0.24
CA ALA A 28 11.46 -0.15 -1.38
C ALA A 28 11.65 1.32 -0.96
N GLU A 29 11.19 1.71 0.23
CA GLU A 29 11.46 3.03 0.81
C GLU A 29 12.94 3.23 1.09
N SER A 30 13.59 2.29 1.81
CA SER A 30 15.04 2.36 2.07
C SER A 30 15.85 2.35 0.77
N LEU A 31 15.53 1.41 -0.13
CA LEU A 31 16.23 1.27 -1.41
C LEU A 31 16.10 2.51 -2.30
N ARG A 32 15.00 3.27 -2.19
CA ARG A 32 14.83 4.48 -3.00
C ARG A 32 15.89 5.52 -2.67
N ASP A 33 16.21 5.68 -1.39
CA ASP A 33 17.23 6.64 -0.94
C ASP A 33 18.65 6.11 -1.21
N GLU A 34 18.89 4.84 -0.91
CA GLU A 34 20.20 4.19 -1.13
C GLU A 34 20.60 4.17 -2.61
N LEU A 35 19.63 4.01 -3.51
CA LEU A 35 19.87 3.89 -4.94
C LEU A 35 19.81 5.21 -5.71
N ALA A 36 19.43 6.32 -5.05
CA ALA A 36 19.34 7.63 -5.66
C ALA A 36 20.66 8.11 -6.33
N PRO A 37 21.86 7.92 -5.73
CA PRO A 37 23.13 8.30 -6.37
C PRO A 37 23.41 7.56 -7.69
N PHE A 38 22.78 6.40 -7.90
CA PHE A 38 22.91 5.59 -9.12
C PHE A 38 21.82 5.88 -10.15
N GLN A 39 20.96 6.86 -9.90
CA GLN A 39 19.82 7.22 -10.75
C GLN A 39 18.82 6.05 -10.95
N ILE A 40 18.74 5.14 -9.97
CA ILE A 40 17.79 4.03 -9.97
C ILE A 40 16.62 4.38 -9.03
N ARG A 41 15.39 4.19 -9.52
CA ARG A 41 14.16 4.44 -8.75
C ARG A 41 13.57 3.11 -8.28
N ALA A 42 13.45 2.93 -6.96
CA ALA A 42 12.75 1.77 -6.37
C ALA A 42 11.28 2.13 -6.06
N THR A 43 10.31 1.35 -6.55
CA THR A 43 8.88 1.56 -6.27
C THR A 43 8.17 0.25 -6.00
N THR A 44 7.19 0.28 -5.11
CA THR A 44 6.29 -0.84 -4.84
C THR A 44 4.91 -0.54 -5.42
N VAL A 45 4.31 -1.54 -6.08
CA VAL A 45 2.94 -1.48 -6.55
C VAL A 45 2.05 -2.20 -5.54
N GLU A 46 1.05 -1.49 -5.03
CA GLU A 46 0.07 -1.97 -4.05
C GLU A 46 -1.31 -2.08 -4.72
N PRO A 47 -1.58 -3.17 -5.47
CA PRO A 47 -2.85 -3.36 -6.14
C PRO A 47 -3.96 -3.78 -5.18
N GLY A 48 -5.17 -3.29 -5.41
CA GLY A 48 -6.40 -3.88 -4.85
C GLY A 48 -6.82 -5.15 -5.58
N TYR A 49 -8.07 -5.58 -5.36
CA TYR A 49 -8.56 -6.80 -6.02
C TYR A 49 -8.70 -6.58 -7.53
N PHE A 50 -7.85 -7.22 -8.33
CA PHE A 50 -7.93 -7.26 -9.79
C PHE A 50 -8.35 -8.64 -10.28
N ARG A 51 -9.18 -8.68 -11.33
CA ARG A 51 -9.56 -9.92 -12.01
C ARG A 51 -8.39 -10.43 -12.86
N THR A 52 -7.49 -11.23 -12.28
CA THR A 52 -6.43 -11.90 -13.03
C THR A 52 -6.67 -13.40 -13.11
N SER A 53 -6.21 -14.07 -14.19
CA SER A 53 -6.16 -15.55 -14.28
C SER A 53 -5.17 -16.18 -13.28
N PHE A 54 -4.51 -15.38 -12.44
CA PHE A 54 -3.58 -15.83 -11.40
C PHE A 54 -4.29 -16.46 -10.20
N LEU A 55 -5.57 -16.10 -9.98
CA LEU A 55 -6.44 -16.71 -8.97
C LEU A 55 -7.29 -17.80 -9.64
N ASN A 56 -6.67 -18.93 -9.99
CA ASN A 56 -7.41 -20.09 -10.45
C ASN A 56 -8.37 -20.58 -9.34
N ALA A 57 -9.55 -21.06 -9.76
CA ALA A 57 -10.67 -21.44 -8.88
C ALA A 57 -10.32 -22.49 -7.80
N GLY A 58 -9.18 -23.17 -7.90
CA GLY A 58 -8.70 -24.16 -6.93
C GLY A 58 -7.90 -23.62 -5.74
N VAL A 59 -7.54 -22.33 -5.70
CA VAL A 59 -6.63 -21.76 -4.66
C VAL A 59 -7.36 -20.80 -3.70
N MET A 60 -8.59 -20.39 -4.02
CA MET A 60 -9.33 -19.44 -3.18
C MET A 60 -10.31 -20.12 -2.22
N VAL A 61 -10.19 -19.82 -0.92
CA VAL A 61 -11.24 -20.08 0.07
C VAL A 61 -12.39 -19.12 -0.20
N ASN A 62 -13.56 -19.66 -0.52
CA ASN A 62 -14.73 -18.88 -0.96
C ASN A 62 -15.27 -18.04 0.22
N ALA A 63 -15.09 -16.73 0.17
CA ALA A 63 -15.69 -15.82 1.13
C ALA A 63 -17.07 -15.39 0.64
N GLY A 64 -18.11 -15.54 1.46
CA GLY A 64 -19.52 -15.26 1.12
C GLY A 64 -19.88 -13.81 0.75
N LYS A 65 -18.91 -12.91 0.52
CA LYS A 65 -19.13 -11.53 0.07
C LYS A 65 -18.43 -11.32 -1.27
N ARG A 66 -19.21 -11.08 -2.32
CA ARG A 66 -18.73 -10.79 -3.68
C ARG A 66 -18.16 -9.37 -3.72
N ILE A 67 -16.89 -9.22 -4.07
CA ILE A 67 -16.26 -7.93 -4.35
C ILE A 67 -16.21 -7.79 -5.88
N GLU A 68 -16.59 -6.62 -6.41
CA GLU A 68 -16.51 -6.35 -7.83
C GLU A 68 -15.05 -6.18 -8.25
N PRO A 69 -14.50 -7.01 -9.15
CA PRO A 69 -13.06 -7.01 -9.39
C PRO A 69 -12.62 -5.86 -10.28
N GLY A 70 -11.44 -5.31 -9.99
CA GLY A 70 -10.79 -4.29 -10.81
C GLY A 70 -10.41 -4.79 -12.21
N ASP A 71 -10.36 -3.85 -13.15
CA ASP A 71 -9.99 -4.04 -14.56
C ASP A 71 -8.46 -4.05 -14.71
N VAL A 72 -7.90 -5.20 -15.09
CA VAL A 72 -6.45 -5.41 -15.26
C VAL A 72 -5.87 -4.52 -16.36
N VAL A 73 -6.58 -4.34 -17.48
CA VAL A 73 -6.08 -3.54 -18.60
C VAL A 73 -5.94 -2.08 -18.17
N LYS A 74 -6.94 -1.57 -17.43
CA LYS A 74 -6.86 -0.23 -16.85
C LYS A 74 -5.74 -0.13 -15.80
N GLY A 75 -5.61 -1.13 -14.92
CA GLY A 75 -4.53 -1.18 -13.92
C GLY A 75 -3.14 -1.12 -14.55
N CYS A 76 -2.88 -1.94 -15.58
CA CYS A 76 -1.62 -1.93 -16.33
C CYS A 76 -1.38 -0.60 -17.03
N LYS A 77 -2.41 0.00 -17.65
CA LYS A 77 -2.30 1.32 -18.29
C LYS A 77 -1.88 2.39 -17.29
N VAL A 78 -2.53 2.44 -16.12
CA VAL A 78 -2.18 3.39 -15.05
C VAL A 78 -0.75 3.17 -14.58
N LEU A 79 -0.31 1.91 -14.43
CA LEU A 79 1.07 1.61 -14.04
C LEU A 79 2.09 2.11 -15.08
N VAL A 80 1.81 1.91 -16.38
CA VAL A 80 2.66 2.42 -17.47
C VAL A 80 2.74 3.94 -17.42
N ASP A 81 1.61 4.63 -17.30
CA ASP A 81 1.53 6.08 -17.16
C ASP A 81 2.42 6.56 -15.99
N VAL A 82 2.28 5.93 -14.81
CA VAL A 82 3.05 6.26 -13.59
C VAL A 82 4.55 6.05 -13.76
N LEU A 83 4.99 4.93 -14.33
CA LEU A 83 6.42 4.63 -14.48
C LEU A 83 7.11 5.52 -15.51
N THR A 84 6.38 5.91 -16.56
CA THR A 84 6.89 6.73 -17.67
C THR A 84 6.66 8.23 -17.47
N GLY A 85 5.87 8.64 -16.49
CA GLY A 85 5.50 10.04 -16.27
C GLY A 85 4.58 10.59 -17.37
N THR A 86 3.79 9.72 -18.03
CA THR A 86 2.87 10.09 -19.10
C THR A 86 1.42 10.00 -18.64
N GLY A 87 0.48 10.43 -19.50
CA GLY A 87 -0.95 10.25 -19.27
C GLY A 87 -1.41 10.80 -17.92
N LEU A 88 -1.99 9.96 -17.08
CA LEU A 88 -2.49 10.33 -15.75
C LEU A 88 -1.40 10.78 -14.75
N ALA A 89 -0.13 10.45 -15.03
CA ALA A 89 1.01 10.81 -14.20
C ALA A 89 1.83 11.98 -14.76
N HIS A 90 1.38 12.61 -15.84
CA HIS A 90 2.08 13.77 -16.42
C HIS A 90 2.27 14.89 -15.38
N GLY A 91 3.51 15.35 -15.22
CA GLY A 91 3.88 16.43 -14.29
C GLY A 91 3.89 16.03 -12.81
N LYS A 92 3.83 14.73 -12.49
CA LYS A 92 3.91 14.22 -11.11
C LYS A 92 5.21 13.45 -10.91
N ASP A 93 5.74 13.53 -9.70
CA ASP A 93 6.83 12.66 -9.29
C ASP A 93 6.36 11.22 -9.12
N LEU A 94 7.22 10.26 -9.46
CA LEU A 94 6.95 8.84 -9.24
C LEU A 94 6.89 8.59 -7.72
N PRO A 95 5.74 8.19 -7.14
CA PRO A 95 5.68 7.89 -5.72
C PRO A 95 6.47 6.61 -5.38
N VAL A 96 6.82 6.42 -4.11
CA VAL A 96 7.42 5.16 -3.64
C VAL A 96 6.41 4.01 -3.65
N ARG A 97 5.15 4.31 -3.33
CA ARG A 97 4.04 3.36 -3.34
C ARG A 97 3.01 3.75 -4.38
N VAL A 98 2.80 2.90 -5.38
CA VAL A 98 1.76 3.05 -6.41
C VAL A 98 0.54 2.26 -5.99
N VAL A 99 -0.46 2.94 -5.44
CA VAL A 99 -1.71 2.33 -4.99
C VAL A 99 -2.71 2.29 -6.14
N LEU A 100 -3.34 1.13 -6.36
CA LEU A 100 -4.34 0.96 -7.42
C LEU A 100 -5.67 0.43 -6.88
N GLY A 101 -6.75 1.19 -7.09
CA GLY A 101 -8.13 0.79 -6.80
C GLY A 101 -8.77 1.52 -5.60
N PRO A 102 -10.08 1.80 -5.65
CA PRO A 102 -10.78 2.61 -4.66
C PRO A 102 -10.88 1.94 -3.28
N ASP A 103 -10.89 0.60 -3.24
CA ASP A 103 -10.91 -0.13 -1.97
C ASP A 103 -9.59 0.02 -1.21
N CYS A 104 -8.46 -0.01 -1.92
CA CYS A 104 -7.15 0.26 -1.31
C CYS A 104 -7.06 1.68 -0.80
N GLU A 105 -7.50 2.67 -1.59
CA GLU A 105 -7.54 4.06 -1.13
C GLU A 105 -8.31 4.19 0.19
N ARG A 106 -9.53 3.64 0.26
CA ARG A 106 -10.36 3.68 1.46
C ARG A 106 -9.64 3.08 2.67
N VAL A 107 -9.12 1.86 2.53
CA VAL A 107 -8.46 1.17 3.66
C VAL A 107 -7.22 1.90 4.14
N ILE A 108 -6.42 2.45 3.23
CA ILE A 108 -5.24 3.23 3.59
C ILE A 108 -5.65 4.50 4.33
N ARG A 109 -6.65 5.23 3.82
CA ARG A 109 -7.16 6.44 4.48
C ARG A 109 -7.69 6.13 5.88
N ASP A 110 -8.52 5.10 6.02
CA ASP A 110 -9.08 4.69 7.31
C ASP A 110 -7.96 4.35 8.31
N LYS A 111 -6.91 3.63 7.85
CA LYS A 111 -5.78 3.29 8.70
C LYS A 111 -4.98 4.52 9.12
N CYS A 112 -4.69 5.42 8.19
CA CYS A 112 -4.01 6.69 8.48
C CYS A 112 -4.81 7.53 9.48
N SER A 113 -6.12 7.66 9.28
CA SER A 113 -7.01 8.38 10.21
C SER A 113 -7.03 7.76 11.61
N GLN A 114 -7.07 6.42 11.71
CA GLN A 114 -6.98 5.73 12.99
C GLN A 114 -5.63 6.00 13.68
N SER A 115 -4.52 5.92 12.95
CA SER A 115 -3.19 6.19 13.48
C SER A 115 -3.05 7.63 13.97
N LEU A 116 -3.56 8.61 13.22
CA LEU A 116 -3.59 10.01 13.65
C LEU A 116 -4.42 10.18 14.92
N GLY A 117 -5.58 9.52 15.02
CA GLY A 117 -6.41 9.56 16.23
C GLY A 117 -5.66 9.04 17.48
N ILE A 118 -4.90 7.95 17.35
CA ILE A 118 -4.07 7.44 18.46
C ILE A 118 -3.00 8.46 18.88
N LEU A 119 -2.34 9.10 17.91
CA LEU A 119 -1.33 10.12 18.19
C LEU A 119 -1.94 11.32 18.92
N ASP A 120 -3.13 11.76 18.51
CA ASP A 120 -3.83 12.88 19.12
C ASP A 120 -4.32 12.56 20.54
N GLU A 121 -4.84 11.36 20.76
CA GLU A 121 -5.31 10.88 22.07
C GLU A 121 -4.15 10.74 23.07
N TRP A 122 -3.02 10.21 22.63
CA TRP A 122 -1.87 9.90 23.49
C TRP A 122 -0.76 10.97 23.47
N LYS A 123 -1.00 12.13 22.84
CA LYS A 123 0.03 13.16 22.60
C LYS A 123 0.76 13.61 23.87
N ASP A 124 0.06 13.73 24.99
CA ASP A 124 0.64 14.25 26.23
C ASP A 124 1.62 13.23 26.83
N ALA A 125 1.24 11.94 26.82
CA ALA A 125 2.12 10.84 27.25
C ALA A 125 3.31 10.64 26.31
N ILE A 126 3.11 10.78 24.99
CA ILE A 126 4.21 10.72 24.02
C ILE A 126 5.21 11.85 24.31
N ARG A 127 4.73 13.07 24.52
CA ARG A 127 5.57 14.26 24.72
C ARG A 127 6.26 14.30 26.08
N SER A 128 5.68 13.68 27.12
CA SER A 128 6.31 13.63 28.44
C SER A 128 7.60 12.80 28.49
N THR A 129 7.96 12.10 27.40
CA THR A 129 9.20 11.31 27.30
C THR A 129 10.39 12.08 26.73
N HIS A 130 10.19 13.35 26.34
CA HIS A 130 11.29 14.18 25.88
C HIS A 130 12.25 14.52 27.03
N HIS A 131 13.56 14.44 26.77
CA HIS A 131 14.59 14.84 27.72
C HIS A 131 14.56 16.36 27.86
N ASP A 132 14.34 16.87 29.07
CA ASP A 132 14.45 18.30 29.34
C ASP A 132 15.91 18.76 29.20
N PRO A 133 16.20 19.82 28.44
CA PRO A 133 17.58 20.28 28.26
C PRO A 133 18.20 20.66 29.60
N SER A 134 19.44 20.19 29.84
CA SER A 134 20.27 20.49 31.02
C SER A 134 20.74 21.93 31.05
#